data_AF-A0A016W5Q3-F1
#
_entry.id   AF-A0A016W5Q3-F1
#
_cell.length_a   1.000
_cell.length_b   1.000
_cell.length_c   1.000
_cell.angle_alpha   90.00
_cell.angle_beta   90.00
_cell.angle_gamma   90.00
#
_symmetry.space_group_name_H-M   'P 1'
#
loop_
_entity.id
_entity.type
_entity.pdbx_description
1 polymer ?
#
loop_
_entity_poly.entity_id
_entity_poly.type
_entity_poly.pdbx_seq_one_letter_code
_entity_poly.pdbx_strand_id
1 'polypeptide(L)'
;MPRTSKRNVTVQPTVNNGAGLTESSDETDFDAMPFAELKNAIFDRNSDPLLDRMLRFLINRMPSLAAEKIEEEKRGRSIVISGIKEASPDLRPSRPQKDLEEKVFEILDALDLECRPIEIRRMGRPEPDRARLVKVVFTSKQEWSRALANARLLRSAGCLRS
;
A
#
# COMPACT_ATOMS: atom_id res chain seq x y z
N MET A 1 -55.04 27.86 -14.46
CA MET A 1 -56.32 28.34 -13.87
C MET A 1 -57.09 27.10 -13.39
N PRO A 2 -57.72 27.13 -12.20
CA PRO A 2 -57.07 26.69 -10.94
C PRO A 2 -57.98 25.88 -9.99
N ARG A 3 -57.43 25.38 -8.86
CA ARG A 3 -58.02 25.40 -7.49
C ARG A 3 -56.99 24.85 -6.49
N THR A 4 -56.18 25.70 -5.84
CA THR A 4 -56.40 26.31 -4.50
C THR A 4 -56.59 25.33 -3.34
N SER A 5 -55.63 25.31 -2.41
CA SER A 5 -55.97 25.59 -1.01
C SER A 5 -54.73 26.13 -0.27
N LYS A 6 -54.85 27.40 0.17
CA LYS A 6 -53.90 28.10 1.02
C LYS A 6 -54.29 27.84 2.48
N ARG A 7 -53.31 27.65 3.37
CA ARG A 7 -53.35 28.24 4.72
C ARG A 7 -51.94 28.63 5.16
N ASN A 8 -51.70 29.94 5.15
CA ASN A 8 -50.70 30.60 5.99
C ASN A 8 -51.28 30.76 7.39
N VAL A 9 -50.46 30.57 8.42
CA VAL A 9 -50.61 31.26 9.71
C VAL A 9 -49.26 31.84 10.07
N THR A 10 -49.19 33.16 10.11
CA THR A 10 -48.08 33.97 10.62
C THR A 10 -48.55 34.61 11.92
N VAL A 11 -47.83 34.39 13.04
CA VAL A 11 -47.76 35.33 14.17
C VAL A 11 -46.38 35.19 14.85
N GLN A 12 -45.55 36.24 14.78
CA GLN A 12 -44.38 36.51 15.66
C GLN A 12 -44.86 37.31 16.91
N PRO A 13 -44.02 37.73 17.88
CA PRO A 13 -42.71 37.24 18.37
C PRO A 13 -42.76 36.95 19.89
N THR A 14 -41.77 36.28 20.47
CA THR A 14 -41.48 36.42 21.90
C THR A 14 -40.00 36.59 22.10
N VAL A 15 -39.66 37.78 22.58
CA VAL A 15 -38.34 38.23 22.99
C VAL A 15 -37.93 37.41 24.21
N ASN A 16 -36.76 36.80 24.19
CA ASN A 16 -36.05 36.53 25.43
C ASN A 16 -34.54 36.65 25.20
N ASN A 17 -34.00 37.77 25.70
CA ASN A 17 -32.58 37.95 25.95
C ASN A 17 -32.19 37.04 27.11
N GLY A 18 -31.29 36.10 26.83
CA GLY A 18 -30.59 35.29 27.82
C GLY A 18 -29.20 35.02 27.31
N ALA A 19 -28.23 35.80 27.79
CA ALA A 19 -26.83 35.77 27.43
C ALA A 19 -26.15 34.46 27.86
N GLY A 20 -25.16 34.03 27.06
CA GLY A 20 -24.11 33.12 27.50
C GLY A 20 -24.02 31.79 26.76
N LEU A 21 -23.75 31.83 25.45
CA LEU A 21 -23.11 30.70 24.77
C LEU A 21 -21.72 31.18 24.34
N THR A 22 -20.72 30.90 25.17
CA THR A 22 -19.33 30.83 24.72
C THR A 22 -19.20 29.57 23.86
N GLU A 23 -19.62 29.66 22.61
CA GLU A 23 -19.12 28.77 21.57
C GLU A 23 -17.85 29.42 21.01
N SER A 24 -16.71 29.16 21.67
CA SER A 24 -15.43 29.21 20.96
C SER A 24 -15.34 27.94 20.11
N SER A 25 -16.12 27.89 19.03
CA SER A 25 -15.90 26.91 17.97
C SER A 25 -14.67 27.38 17.18
N ASP A 26 -13.49 27.16 17.75
CA ASP A 26 -12.30 27.00 16.92
C ASP A 26 -12.54 25.73 16.10
N GLU A 27 -13.24 25.86 14.96
CA GLU A 27 -13.23 24.84 13.91
C GLU A 27 -11.82 24.81 13.32
N THR A 28 -10.90 24.24 14.09
CA THR A 28 -9.59 23.89 13.59
C THR A 28 -9.81 22.76 12.61
N ASP A 29 -9.56 23.00 11.32
CA ASP A 29 -9.59 21.96 10.30
C ASP A 29 -8.42 20.99 10.55
N PHE A 30 -8.73 19.89 11.25
CA PHE A 30 -7.75 18.88 11.60
C PHE A 30 -7.33 18.01 10.40
N ASP A 31 -8.10 17.98 9.31
CA ASP A 31 -7.79 17.19 8.10
C ASP A 31 -6.69 17.86 7.26
N ALA A 32 -6.65 19.19 7.23
CA ALA A 32 -5.61 19.95 6.55
C ALA A 32 -4.28 20.03 7.33
N MET A 33 -4.29 19.66 8.62
CA MET A 33 -3.13 19.82 9.49
C MET A 33 -2.06 18.73 9.23
N PRO A 34 -0.77 19.11 9.07
CA PRO A 34 0.31 18.14 8.96
C PRO A 34 0.37 17.20 10.16
N PHE A 35 0.71 15.94 9.93
CA PHE A 35 0.75 14.90 10.97
C PHE A 35 1.52 15.31 12.23
N ALA A 36 2.65 16.00 12.08
CA ALA A 36 3.47 16.45 13.21
C ALA A 36 2.79 17.54 14.05
N GLU A 37 2.09 18.48 13.40
CA GLU A 37 1.34 19.55 14.08
C GLU A 37 0.12 18.99 14.78
N LEU A 38 -0.62 18.09 14.14
CA LEU A 38 -1.77 17.42 14.74
C LEU A 38 -1.35 16.58 15.95
N LYS A 39 -0.23 15.86 15.83
CA LYS A 39 0.36 15.11 16.94
C LYS A 39 0.65 16.02 18.13
N ASN A 40 1.35 17.14 17.92
CA ASN A 40 1.70 18.06 19.01
C ASN A 40 0.44 18.69 19.60
N ALA A 41 -0.49 19.13 18.76
CA ALA A 41 -1.78 19.67 19.16
C ALA A 41 -2.58 18.71 20.07
N ILE A 42 -2.53 17.40 19.80
CA ILE A 42 -3.15 16.35 20.63
C ILE A 42 -2.41 16.21 21.96
N PHE A 43 -1.07 16.14 21.96
CA PHE A 43 -0.29 15.99 23.19
C PHE A 43 -0.41 17.21 24.11
N ASP A 44 -0.39 18.42 23.56
CA ASP A 44 -0.49 19.67 24.32
C ASP A 44 -1.86 19.84 24.99
N ARG A 45 -2.93 19.29 24.39
CA ARG A 45 -4.28 19.29 24.95
C ARG A 45 -4.54 18.12 25.90
N ASN A 46 -3.72 17.07 25.84
CA ASN A 46 -3.94 15.87 26.63
C ASN A 46 -3.37 16.02 28.05
N SER A 47 -4.24 15.93 29.05
CA SER A 47 -3.84 15.94 30.48
C SER A 47 -3.77 14.53 31.11
N ASP A 48 -4.27 13.49 30.42
CA ASP A 48 -4.32 12.12 30.95
C ASP A 48 -3.02 11.34 30.62
N PRO A 49 -2.24 10.90 31.64
CA PRO A 49 -1.03 10.12 31.43
C PRO A 49 -1.25 8.75 30.76
N LEU A 50 -2.42 8.12 30.96
CA LEU A 50 -2.76 6.86 30.30
C LEU A 50 -2.99 7.08 28.81
N LEU A 51 -3.76 8.13 28.47
CA LEU A 51 -4.01 8.51 27.08
C LEU A 51 -2.72 8.93 26.37
N ASP A 52 -1.83 9.66 27.05
CA ASP A 52 -0.50 10.03 26.51
C ASP A 52 0.29 8.78 26.13
N ARG A 53 0.35 7.80 27.05
CA ARG A 53 1.04 6.53 26.82
C ARG A 53 0.43 5.77 25.65
N MET A 54 -0.89 5.65 25.59
CA MET A 54 -1.60 4.96 24.50
C MET A 54 -1.34 5.62 23.14
N LEU A 55 -1.41 6.94 23.07
CA LEU A 55 -1.14 7.70 21.85
C LEU A 55 0.30 7.53 21.37
N ARG A 56 1.29 7.56 22.28
CA ARG A 56 2.68 7.27 21.95
C ARG A 56 2.85 5.87 21.36
N PHE A 57 2.22 4.85 21.96
CA PHE A 57 2.24 3.49 21.43
C PHE A 57 1.60 3.41 20.04
N LEU A 58 0.46 4.06 19.83
CA LEU A 58 -0.22 4.09 18.53
C LEU A 58 0.68 4.72 17.46
N ILE A 59 1.24 5.90 17.74
CA ILE A 59 2.13 6.62 16.82
C ILE A 59 3.35 5.78 16.45
N ASN A 60 3.96 5.12 17.45
CA ASN A 60 5.11 4.24 17.23
C ASN A 60 4.75 2.99 16.41
N ARG A 61 3.48 2.57 16.42
CA ARG A 61 2.98 1.41 15.67
C ARG A 61 2.55 1.77 14.24
N MET A 62 2.22 3.01 13.93
CA MET A 62 1.76 3.37 12.58
C MET A 62 2.76 3.04 11.45
N PRO A 63 4.09 3.25 11.61
CA PRO A 63 5.04 2.86 10.58
C PRO A 63 4.99 1.35 10.27
N SER A 64 4.80 0.51 11.28
CA SER A 64 4.68 -0.94 11.07
C SER A 64 3.37 -1.30 10.37
N LEU A 65 2.24 -0.68 10.75
CA LEU A 65 0.96 -0.87 10.09
C LEU A 65 0.99 -0.45 8.61
N ALA A 66 1.65 0.67 8.32
CA ALA A 66 1.85 1.14 6.95
C ALA A 66 2.71 0.16 6.14
N ALA A 67 3.82 -0.32 6.72
CA ALA A 67 4.69 -1.31 6.08
C ALA A 67 3.96 -2.64 5.84
N GLU A 68 3.17 -3.12 6.81
CA GLU A 68 2.33 -4.32 6.66
C GLU A 68 1.33 -4.16 5.52
N LYS A 69 0.68 -2.99 5.40
CA LYS A 69 -0.27 -2.72 4.34
C LYS A 69 0.37 -2.71 2.96
N ILE A 70 1.56 -2.11 2.85
CA ILE A 70 2.35 -2.10 1.61
C ILE A 70 2.77 -3.52 1.23
N GLU A 71 3.25 -4.33 2.18
CA GLU A 71 3.65 -5.71 1.89
C GLU A 71 2.46 -6.61 1.54
N GLU A 72 1.29 -6.41 2.15
CA GLU A 72 0.05 -7.08 1.77
C GLU A 72 -0.34 -6.74 0.32
N GLU A 73 -0.28 -5.47 -0.03
CA GLU A 73 -0.60 -4.97 -1.36
C GLU A 73 0.37 -5.54 -2.41
N LYS A 74 1.68 -5.50 -2.14
CA LYS A 74 2.71 -6.13 -2.99
C LYS A 74 2.49 -7.63 -3.14
N ARG A 75 2.08 -8.33 -2.08
CA ARG A 75 1.82 -9.78 -2.11
C ARG A 75 0.72 -10.12 -3.12
N GLY A 76 -0.32 -9.29 -3.22
CA GLY A 76 -1.43 -9.45 -4.16
C GLY A 76 -1.05 -9.26 -5.64
N ARG A 77 0.17 -8.80 -5.93
CA ARG A 77 0.68 -8.54 -7.29
C ARG A 77 2.07 -9.16 -7.51
N SER A 78 2.41 -10.18 -6.72
CA SER A 78 3.71 -10.84 -6.81
C SER A 78 3.59 -12.30 -7.21
N ILE A 79 4.58 -12.78 -7.95
CA ILE A 79 4.78 -14.20 -8.25
C ILE A 79 6.12 -14.66 -7.69
N VAL A 80 6.24 -15.99 -7.52
CA VAL A 80 7.47 -16.64 -7.13
C VAL A 80 7.87 -17.61 -8.22
N ILE A 81 9.10 -17.46 -8.72
CA ILE A 81 9.67 -18.30 -9.77
C ILE A 81 10.77 -19.17 -9.15
N SER A 82 10.72 -20.48 -9.44
CA SER A 82 11.75 -21.45 -9.08
C SER A 82 12.58 -21.84 -10.28
N GLY A 83 13.81 -22.33 -10.05
CA GLY A 83 14.64 -22.94 -11.09
C GLY A 83 15.51 -21.98 -11.92
N ILE A 84 15.47 -20.67 -11.64
CA ILE A 84 16.38 -19.72 -12.29
C ILE A 84 17.79 -19.95 -11.74
N LYS A 85 18.77 -20.29 -12.60
CA LYS A 85 20.17 -20.51 -12.18
C LYS A 85 20.78 -19.28 -11.51
N GLU A 86 21.47 -19.48 -10.40
CA GLU A 86 22.23 -18.41 -9.72
C GLU A 86 23.36 -17.88 -10.63
N ALA A 87 23.77 -16.64 -10.38
CA ALA A 87 24.90 -16.04 -11.07
C ALA A 87 26.22 -16.66 -10.56
N SER A 88 27.27 -16.62 -11.38
CA SER A 88 28.60 -17.11 -10.94
C SER A 88 29.10 -16.32 -9.72
N PRO A 89 29.68 -16.99 -8.71
CA PRO A 89 30.21 -16.32 -7.52
C PRO A 89 31.40 -15.39 -7.82
N ASP A 90 32.07 -15.58 -8.97
CA ASP A 90 33.24 -14.79 -9.38
C ASP A 90 32.86 -13.43 -10.01
N LEU A 91 31.55 -13.19 -10.16
CA LEU A 91 31.06 -11.95 -10.75
C LEU A 91 31.20 -10.77 -9.78
N ARG A 92 31.49 -9.60 -10.33
CA ARG A 92 31.48 -8.34 -9.58
C ARG A 92 30.10 -8.11 -8.95
N PRO A 93 29.99 -7.51 -7.75
CA PRO A 93 28.71 -7.34 -7.05
C PRO A 93 27.58 -6.65 -7.86
N SER A 94 27.91 -5.84 -8.86
CA SER A 94 26.93 -5.18 -9.74
C SER A 94 26.34 -6.08 -10.82
N ARG A 95 26.92 -7.25 -11.08
CA ARG A 95 26.54 -8.14 -12.19
C ARG A 95 25.45 -9.17 -11.84
N PRO A 96 25.43 -9.82 -10.66
CA PRO A 96 24.42 -10.83 -10.33
C PRO A 96 22.98 -10.33 -10.43
N GLN A 97 22.73 -9.09 -10.00
CA GLN A 97 21.38 -8.49 -10.09
C GLN A 97 20.95 -8.28 -11.54
N LYS A 98 21.86 -7.80 -12.40
CA LYS A 98 21.58 -7.61 -13.83
C LYS A 98 21.33 -8.94 -14.55
N ASP A 99 22.13 -9.95 -14.25
CA ASP A 99 21.95 -11.32 -14.77
C ASP A 99 20.59 -11.91 -14.35
N LEU A 100 20.18 -11.68 -13.11
CA LEU A 100 18.85 -12.09 -12.63
C LEU A 100 17.73 -11.38 -13.40
N GLU A 101 17.84 -10.07 -13.55
CA GLU A 101 16.85 -9.26 -14.27
C GLU A 101 16.72 -9.73 -15.72
N GLU A 102 17.83 -9.92 -16.44
CA GLU A 102 17.85 -10.44 -17.82
C GLU A 102 17.12 -11.79 -17.92
N LYS A 103 17.45 -12.75 -17.06
CA LYS A 103 16.76 -14.06 -17.02
C LYS A 103 15.27 -13.97 -16.70
N VAL A 104 14.87 -13.02 -15.85
CA VAL A 104 13.45 -12.81 -15.54
C VAL A 104 12.74 -12.18 -16.74
N PHE A 105 13.37 -11.24 -17.45
CA PHE A 105 12.79 -10.66 -18.67
C PHE A 105 12.59 -11.71 -19.76
N GLU A 106 13.53 -12.64 -19.96
CA GLU A 106 13.33 -13.78 -20.89
C GLU A 106 12.10 -14.62 -20.53
N ILE A 107 11.83 -14.82 -19.24
CA ILE A 107 10.62 -15.52 -18.78
C ILE A 107 9.38 -14.68 -19.05
N LEU A 108 9.41 -13.37 -18.83
CA LEU A 108 8.29 -12.48 -19.13
C LEU A 108 7.99 -12.42 -20.64
N ASP A 109 9.02 -12.42 -21.48
CA ASP A 109 8.90 -12.52 -22.93
C ASP A 109 8.24 -13.84 -23.34
N ALA A 110 8.65 -14.96 -22.74
CA ALA A 110 8.02 -16.26 -22.96
C ALA A 110 6.56 -16.32 -22.46
N LEU A 111 6.19 -15.47 -21.51
CA LEU A 111 4.82 -15.30 -21.02
C LEU A 111 4.01 -14.29 -21.84
N ASP A 112 4.57 -13.70 -22.89
CA ASP A 112 3.95 -12.64 -23.69
C ASP A 112 3.49 -11.45 -22.81
N LEU A 113 4.40 -11.01 -21.93
CA LEU A 113 4.16 -9.92 -20.98
C LEU A 113 5.07 -8.73 -21.25
N GLU A 114 4.52 -7.72 -21.92
CA GLU A 114 5.13 -6.40 -21.95
C GLU A 114 4.87 -5.67 -20.63
N CYS A 115 5.80 -5.80 -19.68
CA CYS A 115 5.76 -5.06 -18.41
C CYS A 115 7.16 -4.92 -17.79
N ARG A 116 7.32 -3.91 -16.93
CA ARG A 116 8.51 -3.76 -16.09
C ARG A 116 8.13 -4.00 -14.63
N PRO A 117 8.57 -5.11 -14.01
CA PRO A 117 8.33 -5.35 -12.59
C PRO A 117 8.95 -4.26 -11.71
N ILE A 118 8.30 -3.97 -10.58
CA ILE A 118 8.77 -3.03 -9.55
C ILE A 118 9.94 -3.62 -8.77
N GLU A 119 9.90 -4.91 -8.49
CA GLU A 119 10.87 -5.58 -7.62
C GLU A 119 11.19 -6.97 -8.18
N ILE A 120 12.48 -7.23 -8.41
CA ILE A 120 13.01 -8.54 -8.79
C ILE A 120 14.13 -8.89 -7.82
N ARG A 121 13.95 -9.95 -7.02
CA ARG A 121 14.97 -10.36 -6.05
C ARG A 121 14.95 -11.84 -5.74
N ARG A 122 16.11 -12.37 -5.37
CA ARG A 122 16.26 -13.70 -4.78
C ARG A 122 15.72 -13.70 -3.35
N MET A 123 15.06 -14.78 -2.95
CA MET A 123 14.55 -14.98 -1.60
C MET A 123 15.47 -15.91 -0.81
N GLY A 124 15.74 -15.56 0.45
CA GLY A 124 16.51 -16.39 1.36
C GLY A 124 18.03 -16.32 1.16
N ARG A 125 18.72 -17.20 1.89
CA ARG A 125 20.19 -17.30 1.91
C ARG A 125 20.67 -18.17 0.74
N PRO A 126 21.84 -17.85 0.12
CA PRO A 126 22.41 -18.71 -0.91
C PRO A 126 22.71 -20.11 -0.38
N GLU A 127 22.34 -21.12 -1.16
CA GLU A 127 22.65 -22.53 -0.90
C GLU A 127 23.41 -23.10 -2.11
N PRO A 128 24.48 -23.89 -1.92
CA PRO A 128 25.29 -24.39 -3.03
C PRO A 128 24.52 -25.38 -3.92
N ASP A 129 23.62 -26.17 -3.33
CA ASP A 129 22.93 -27.26 -4.03
C ASP A 129 21.60 -26.82 -4.64
N ARG A 130 21.12 -25.60 -4.33
CA ARG A 130 19.78 -25.16 -4.70
C ARG A 130 19.72 -23.68 -5.05
N ALA A 131 19.28 -23.41 -6.28
CA ALA A 131 18.97 -22.05 -6.69
C ALA A 131 17.80 -21.48 -5.87
N ARG A 132 17.95 -20.25 -5.37
CA ARG A 132 16.91 -19.59 -4.58
C ARG A 132 15.69 -19.26 -5.41
N LEU A 133 14.54 -19.24 -4.75
CA LEU A 133 13.31 -18.70 -5.30
C LEU A 133 13.49 -17.21 -5.65
N VAL A 134 12.83 -16.76 -6.71
CA VAL A 134 12.86 -15.38 -7.16
C VAL A 134 11.47 -14.78 -6.96
N LYS A 135 11.38 -13.69 -6.19
CA LYS A 135 10.16 -12.90 -6.08
C LYS A 135 10.17 -11.84 -7.17
N VAL A 136 9.08 -11.78 -7.91
CA VAL A 136 8.81 -10.74 -8.92
C VAL A 136 7.53 -10.03 -8.49
N VAL A 137 7.60 -8.71 -8.30
CA VAL A 137 6.44 -7.86 -7.96
C VAL A 137 6.12 -7.02 -9.18
N PHE A 138 4.90 -7.16 -9.70
CA PHE A 138 4.43 -6.41 -10.87
C PHE A 138 4.06 -4.97 -10.51
N THR A 139 3.65 -4.17 -11.48
CA THR A 139 3.09 -2.82 -11.25
C THR A 139 1.60 -2.89 -10.97
N SER A 140 0.89 -3.82 -11.62
CA SER A 140 -0.56 -4.00 -11.45
C SER A 140 -0.97 -5.44 -11.19
N LYS A 141 -2.20 -5.62 -10.66
CA LYS A 141 -2.80 -6.95 -10.49
C LYS A 141 -3.18 -7.59 -11.83
N GLN A 142 -3.38 -6.79 -12.87
CA GLN A 142 -3.69 -7.30 -14.21
C GLN A 142 -2.48 -8.02 -14.81
N GLU A 143 -1.28 -7.44 -14.69
CA GLU A 143 -0.02 -8.06 -15.11
C GLU A 143 0.22 -9.38 -14.37
N TRP A 144 0.03 -9.38 -13.05
CA TRP A 144 0.07 -10.60 -12.23
C TRP A 144 -0.91 -11.68 -12.73
N SER A 145 -2.16 -11.29 -12.98
CA SER A 145 -3.20 -12.20 -13.45
C SER A 145 -2.85 -12.76 -14.83
N ARG A 146 -2.33 -11.93 -15.74
CA ARG A 146 -1.91 -12.34 -17.09
C ARG A 146 -0.71 -13.27 -17.02
N ALA A 147 0.25 -13.01 -16.13
CA ALA A 147 1.39 -13.89 -15.91
C ALA A 147 0.99 -15.30 -15.49
N LEU A 148 0.03 -15.41 -14.57
CA LEU A 148 -0.48 -16.70 -14.14
C LEU A 148 -1.28 -17.41 -15.23
N ALA A 149 -2.13 -16.68 -15.97
CA ALA A 149 -2.88 -17.25 -17.10
C ALA A 149 -1.96 -17.80 -18.20
N ASN A 150 -0.84 -17.11 -18.45
CA ASN A 150 0.13 -17.45 -19.48
C ASN A 150 1.21 -18.43 -18.98
N ALA A 151 1.24 -18.80 -17.69
CA ALA A 151 2.25 -19.69 -17.12
C ALA A 151 2.40 -21.03 -17.87
N ARG A 152 1.33 -21.49 -18.53
CA ARG A 152 1.37 -22.69 -19.40
C ARG A 152 2.35 -22.57 -20.57
N LEU A 153 2.61 -21.36 -21.07
CA LEU A 153 3.52 -21.10 -22.20
C LEU A 153 4.98 -21.42 -21.87
N LEU A 154 5.34 -21.41 -20.58
CA LEU A 154 6.68 -21.81 -20.13
C LEU A 154 7.00 -23.27 -20.41
N ARG A 155 5.98 -24.13 -20.54
CA ARG A 155 6.17 -25.54 -20.93
C ARG A 155 6.55 -25.66 -22.41
N SER A 156 5.95 -24.84 -23.27
CA SER A 156 6.29 -24.79 -24.69
C SER A 156 7.63 -24.09 -24.97
N ALA A 157 8.00 -23.11 -24.14
CA ALA A 157 9.27 -22.40 -24.26
C ALA A 157 10.49 -23.18 -23.71
N GLY A 158 10.27 -24.34 -23.08
CA GLY A 158 11.34 -25.15 -22.48
C GLY A 158 11.95 -24.57 -21.19
N CYS A 159 11.36 -23.51 -20.63
CA CYS A 159 11.86 -22.81 -19.44
C CYS A 159 11.54 -23.53 -18.11
N LEU A 160 10.58 -24.47 -18.10
CA LEU A 160 10.24 -25.30 -16.94
C LEU A 160 10.30 -26.78 -17.35
N ARG A 161 11.46 -27.42 -17.23
CA ARG A 161 11.52 -28.89 -17.16
C ARG A 161 11.35 -29.27 -15.68
N SER A 162 10.26 -29.99 -15.41
CA SER A 162 9.95 -30.64 -14.12
C SER A 162 11.04 -31.58 -13.68
#